data_AF-A0A939XFI3-F1
#
_entry.id   AF-A0A939XFI3-F1
#
_cell.length_a   1.000
_cell.length_b   1.000
_cell.length_c   1.000
_cell.angle_alpha   90.00
_cell.angle_beta   90.00
_cell.angle_gamma   90.00
#
_symmetry.space_group_name_H-M   'P 1'
#
loop_
_entity.id
_entity.type
_entity.pdbx_description
1 polymer ?
#
loop_
_entity_poly.entity_id
_entity_poly.type
_entity_poly.pdbx_seq_one_letter_code
_entity_poly.pdbx_strand_id
1 'polypeptide(L)'
;MKRILTAAIVLMTILTGCTGELKERIAALDEQVTKMEEELEKMNTTISSLYTVLYAYQKKDFITGISQLDDNAGYAIHFNTAGDIVIYHGSDAHVPRVGIKRNPDDGNYYWTIQYGNSESQYIINEAGDMVSAVG
;
A
#
# COMPACT_ATOMS: atom_id res chain seq x y z
N MET A 1 -59.91 20.91 63.91
CA MET A 1 -59.95 20.52 62.48
C MET A 1 -59.18 21.48 61.55
N LYS A 2 -59.46 22.81 61.54
CA LYS A 2 -58.76 23.76 60.64
C LYS A 2 -57.22 23.81 60.78
N ARG A 3 -56.67 23.68 61.99
CA ARG A 3 -55.21 23.66 62.26
C ARG A 3 -54.50 22.38 61.81
N ILE A 4 -55.21 21.25 61.82
CA ILE A 4 -54.67 19.96 61.35
C ILE A 4 -54.65 19.94 59.82
N LEU A 5 -55.68 20.50 59.19
CA LEU A 5 -55.76 20.63 57.73
C LEU A 5 -54.66 21.56 57.18
N THR A 6 -54.35 22.67 57.87
CA THR A 6 -53.25 23.57 57.47
C THR A 6 -51.89 22.90 57.62
N ALA A 7 -51.66 22.15 58.70
CA ALA A 7 -50.42 21.39 58.88
C ALA A 7 -50.24 20.32 57.80
N ALA A 8 -51.30 19.62 57.40
CA ALA A 8 -51.26 18.61 56.34
C ALA A 8 -50.94 19.21 54.97
N ILE A 9 -51.52 20.38 54.64
CA ILE A 9 -51.26 21.08 53.36
C ILE A 9 -49.80 21.56 53.29
N VAL A 10 -49.26 22.11 54.38
CA VAL A 10 -47.85 22.56 54.44
C VAL A 10 -46.88 21.38 54.32
N LEU A 11 -47.18 20.23 54.91
CA LEU A 11 -46.35 19.04 54.77
C LEU A 11 -46.37 18.51 53.32
N MET A 12 -47.52 18.61 52.65
CA MET A 12 -47.67 18.20 51.24
C MET A 12 -46.92 19.12 50.28
N THR A 13 -46.88 20.43 50.53
CA THR A 13 -46.11 21.38 49.70
C THR A 13 -44.60 21.28 49.92
N ILE A 14 -44.14 20.87 51.11
CA ILE A 14 -42.72 20.59 51.38
C ILE A 14 -42.25 19.33 50.62
N LEU A 15 -43.12 18.33 50.46
CA LEU A 15 -42.81 17.08 49.77
C LEU A 15 -42.73 17.21 48.24
N THR A 16 -43.48 18.13 47.63
CA THR A 16 -43.45 18.33 46.18
C THR A 16 -42.23 19.14 45.71
N GLY A 17 -41.74 20.08 46.52
CA GLY A 17 -40.59 20.94 46.19
C GLY A 17 -39.25 20.18 46.03
N CYS A 18 -39.06 19.08 46.77
CA CYS A 18 -37.80 18.32 46.78
C CYS A 18 -37.65 17.36 45.58
N THR A 19 -38.71 17.15 44.78
CA THR A 19 -38.72 16.16 43.70
C THR A 19 -38.37 16.73 42.33
N GLY A 20 -38.57 18.04 42.10
CA GLY A 20 -38.27 18.71 40.83
C GLY A 20 -36.77 18.95 40.62
N GLU A 21 -36.12 19.54 41.62
CA GLU A 21 -34.68 19.87 41.56
C GLU A 21 -33.80 18.61 41.44
N LEU A 22 -34.22 17.51 42.09
CA LEU A 22 -33.52 16.23 41.96
C LEU A 22 -33.67 15.64 40.56
N LYS A 23 -34.84 15.78 39.92
CA LYS A 23 -35.07 15.32 38.53
C LYS A 23 -34.25 16.12 37.53
N GLU A 24 -34.17 17.44 37.69
CA GLU A 24 -33.34 18.29 36.83
C GLU A 24 -31.85 17.93 36.95
N ARG A 25 -31.35 17.71 38.17
CA ARG A 25 -29.97 17.26 38.39
C ARG A 25 -29.68 15.88 37.80
N ILE A 26 -30.63 14.95 37.88
CA ILE A 26 -30.51 13.62 37.25
C ILE A 26 -30.45 13.77 35.73
N ALA A 27 -31.33 14.58 35.13
CA ALA A 27 -31.32 14.82 33.69
C ALA A 27 -30.01 15.48 33.21
N ALA A 28 -29.50 16.45 33.96
CA ALA A 28 -28.22 17.11 33.64
C ALA A 28 -27.01 16.16 33.77
N LEU A 29 -27.04 15.23 34.72
CA LEU A 29 -26.03 14.19 34.85
C LEU A 29 -26.11 13.17 33.69
N ASP A 30 -27.31 12.76 33.31
CA ASP A 30 -27.55 11.83 32.20
C ASP A 30 -27.02 12.40 30.87
N GLU A 31 -27.26 13.70 30.62
CA GLU A 31 -26.72 14.41 29.46
C GLU A 31 -25.18 14.44 29.48
N GLN A 32 -24.57 14.70 30.63
CA GLN A 32 -23.11 14.70 30.77
C GLN A 32 -22.51 13.31 30.56
N VAL A 33 -23.14 12.27 31.11
CA VAL A 33 -22.69 10.88 30.94
C VAL A 33 -22.80 10.47 29.47
N THR A 34 -23.92 10.77 28.82
CA THR A 34 -24.11 10.49 27.38
C THR A 34 -23.02 11.17 26.55
N LYS A 35 -22.72 12.44 26.84
CA LYS A 35 -21.64 13.17 26.15
C LYS A 35 -20.25 12.55 26.39
N MET A 36 -19.97 12.10 27.61
CA MET A 36 -18.71 11.41 27.92
C MET A 36 -18.61 10.08 27.15
N GLU A 37 -19.69 9.32 27.04
CA GLU A 37 -19.72 8.08 26.26
C GLU A 37 -19.44 8.33 24.77
N GLU A 38 -20.05 9.36 24.19
CA GLU A 38 -19.77 9.78 22.81
C GLU A 38 -18.31 10.22 22.61
N GLU A 39 -17.75 10.97 23.57
CA GLU A 39 -16.34 11.39 23.53
C GLU A 39 -15.39 10.19 23.64
N LEU A 40 -15.72 9.21 24.48
CA LEU A 40 -14.99 7.95 24.59
C LEU A 40 -15.03 7.14 23.30
N GLU A 41 -16.19 7.05 22.64
CA GLU A 41 -16.33 6.36 21.35
C GLU A 41 -15.48 7.02 20.26
N LYS A 42 -15.50 8.36 20.19
CA LYS A 42 -14.66 9.14 19.26
C LYS A 42 -13.17 8.94 19.53
N MET A 43 -12.77 8.93 20.80
CA MET A 43 -11.39 8.64 21.18
C MET A 43 -10.97 7.23 20.77
N ASN A 44 -11.78 6.21 21.06
CA ASN A 44 -11.50 4.83 20.69
C ASN A 44 -11.33 4.66 19.17
N THR A 45 -12.20 5.30 18.38
CA THR A 45 -12.11 5.30 16.91
C THR A 45 -10.82 5.97 16.42
N THR A 46 -10.46 7.10 17.03
CA THR A 46 -9.23 7.84 16.69
C THR A 46 -7.98 7.01 17.00
N ILE A 47 -7.95 6.36 18.16
CA ILE A 47 -6.85 5.47 18.57
C ILE A 47 -6.69 4.32 17.58
N SER A 48 -7.79 3.66 17.19
CA SER A 48 -7.78 2.58 16.20
C SER A 48 -7.22 3.05 14.83
N SER A 49 -7.62 4.25 14.42
CA SER A 49 -7.11 4.86 13.18
C SER A 49 -5.60 5.11 13.24
N LEU A 50 -5.09 5.62 14.36
CA LEU A 50 -3.65 5.81 14.58
C LEU A 50 -2.88 4.49 14.60
N TYR A 51 -3.42 3.43 15.22
CA TYR A 51 -2.82 2.09 15.16
C TYR A 51 -2.72 1.57 13.73
N THR A 52 -3.74 1.80 12.92
CA THR A 52 -3.74 1.40 11.50
C THR A 52 -2.62 2.09 10.71
N VAL A 53 -2.47 3.41 10.90
CA VAL A 53 -1.39 4.19 10.27
C VAL A 53 -0.02 3.74 10.76
N LEU A 54 0.15 3.53 12.07
CA LEU A 54 1.41 3.06 12.64
C LEU A 54 1.80 1.68 12.12
N TYR A 55 0.85 0.76 12.06
CA TYR A 55 1.08 -0.60 11.53
C TYR A 55 1.46 -0.57 10.05
N ALA A 56 0.77 0.24 9.24
CA ALA A 56 1.12 0.43 7.83
C ALA A 56 2.52 1.05 7.66
N TYR A 57 2.89 2.00 8.52
CA TYR A 57 4.23 2.59 8.52
C TYR A 57 5.32 1.58 8.91
N GLN A 58 5.09 0.78 9.96
CA GLN A 58 6.02 -0.28 10.39
C GLN A 58 6.16 -1.40 9.36
N LYS A 59 5.08 -1.72 8.62
CA LYS A 59 5.08 -2.70 7.53
C LYS A 59 5.65 -2.17 6.22
N LYS A 60 6.04 -0.89 6.15
CA LYS A 60 6.61 -0.33 4.94
C LYS A 60 7.93 -1.03 4.64
N ASP A 61 7.91 -1.79 3.57
CA ASP A 61 9.10 -2.40 3.03
C ASP A 61 9.67 -1.54 1.90
N PHE A 62 10.96 -1.27 1.99
CA PHE A 62 11.66 -0.42 1.04
C PHE A 62 13.08 -0.93 0.86
N ILE A 63 13.69 -0.57 -0.26
CA ILE A 63 15.08 -0.93 -0.55
C ILE A 63 16.00 -0.16 0.39
N THR A 64 16.82 -0.88 1.16
CA THR A 64 17.83 -0.34 2.08
C THR A 64 19.21 -0.27 1.42
N GLY A 65 19.45 -1.07 0.37
CA GLY A 65 20.70 -1.02 -0.38
C GLY A 65 20.76 -2.02 -1.52
N ILE A 66 21.86 -1.93 -2.27
CA ILE A 66 22.24 -2.89 -3.31
C ILE A 66 23.70 -3.24 -3.08
N SER A 67 24.02 -4.53 -3.06
CA SER A 67 25.39 -5.02 -3.00
C SER A 67 25.70 -5.88 -4.22
N GLN A 68 26.97 -5.90 -4.62
CA GLN A 68 27.46 -6.78 -5.68
C GLN A 68 27.76 -8.16 -5.07
N LEU A 69 27.42 -9.22 -5.80
CA LEU A 69 27.79 -10.59 -5.43
C LEU A 69 29.26 -10.86 -5.74
N ASP A 70 29.84 -11.84 -5.04
CA ASP A 70 31.20 -12.33 -5.28
C ASP A 70 31.38 -12.78 -6.74
N ASP A 71 32.65 -12.77 -7.19
CA ASP A 71 33.05 -13.17 -8.55
C ASP A 71 32.31 -12.44 -9.68
N ASN A 72 31.77 -11.24 -9.39
CA ASN A 72 30.93 -10.47 -10.29
C ASN A 72 29.72 -11.29 -10.81
N ALA A 73 29.17 -12.18 -9.98
CA ALA A 73 28.08 -13.07 -10.37
C ALA A 73 26.71 -12.36 -10.50
N GLY A 74 26.55 -11.17 -9.92
CA GLY A 74 25.28 -10.44 -9.93
C GLY A 74 25.19 -9.37 -8.84
N TYR A 75 23.96 -9.07 -8.41
CA TYR A 75 23.64 -8.11 -7.36
C TYR A 75 22.59 -8.67 -6.39
N ALA A 76 22.68 -8.29 -5.12
CA ALA A 76 21.63 -8.48 -4.12
C ALA A 76 20.95 -7.14 -3.80
N ILE A 77 19.63 -7.11 -3.82
CA ILE A 77 18.80 -5.98 -3.42
C ILE A 77 18.31 -6.26 -2.00
N HIS A 78 18.66 -5.37 -1.07
CA HIS A 78 18.31 -5.48 0.34
C HIS A 78 17.02 -4.74 0.63
N PHE A 79 16.07 -5.41 1.28
CA PHE A 79 14.82 -4.82 1.74
C PHE A 79 14.83 -4.63 3.25
N ASN A 80 14.08 -3.66 3.73
CA ASN A 80 13.95 -3.37 5.16
C ASN A 80 13.31 -4.54 5.93
N THR A 81 12.37 -5.28 5.32
CA THR A 81 11.68 -6.40 5.99
C THR A 81 11.61 -7.71 5.19
N ALA A 82 11.52 -7.70 3.86
CA ALA A 82 11.31 -8.89 3.04
C ALA A 82 12.58 -9.76 2.83
N GLY A 83 13.72 -9.34 3.37
CA GLY A 83 15.01 -9.97 3.12
C GLY A 83 15.57 -9.64 1.74
N ASP A 84 16.59 -10.38 1.30
CA ASP A 84 17.34 -10.04 0.11
C ASP A 84 16.79 -10.72 -1.15
N ILE A 85 16.71 -9.97 -2.25
CA ILE A 85 16.45 -10.51 -3.59
C ILE A 85 17.76 -10.54 -4.37
N VAL A 86 18.14 -11.71 -4.88
CA VAL A 86 19.37 -11.90 -5.64
C VAL A 86 19.08 -11.96 -7.14
N ILE A 87 19.79 -11.14 -7.92
CA ILE A 87 19.75 -11.08 -9.38
C ILE A 87 21.13 -11.48 -9.91
N TYR A 88 21.21 -12.59 -10.63
CA TYR A 88 22.45 -13.03 -11.28
C TYR A 88 22.61 -12.42 -12.67
N HIS A 89 23.85 -12.19 -13.09
CA HIS A 89 24.14 -11.93 -14.50
C HIS A 89 23.73 -13.12 -15.36
N GLY A 90 23.24 -12.87 -16.57
CA GLY A 90 22.98 -13.93 -17.52
C GLY A 90 24.29 -14.62 -17.91
N SER A 91 24.37 -15.93 -17.73
CA SER A 91 25.41 -16.77 -18.33
C SER A 91 25.02 -17.10 -19.77
N ASP A 92 25.99 -17.05 -20.69
CA ASP A 92 25.80 -17.42 -22.10
C ASP A 92 24.72 -16.64 -22.85
N ALA A 93 24.78 -15.31 -22.73
CA ALA A 93 24.04 -14.45 -23.63
C ALA A 93 24.53 -14.69 -25.07
N HIS A 94 23.84 -15.59 -25.79
CA HIS A 94 23.92 -15.71 -27.24
C HIS A 94 23.23 -14.49 -27.85
N VAL A 95 23.72 -13.30 -27.50
CA VAL A 95 23.16 -12.03 -27.96
C VAL A 95 23.24 -12.06 -29.48
N PRO A 96 22.10 -12.03 -30.19
CA PRO A 96 22.12 -12.02 -31.63
C PRO A 96 22.84 -10.76 -32.09
N ARG A 97 23.92 -10.93 -32.87
CA ARG A 97 24.56 -9.82 -33.57
C ARG A 97 23.80 -9.60 -34.85
N VAL A 98 23.13 -8.44 -34.94
CA VAL A 98 22.47 -8.01 -36.16
C VAL A 98 23.47 -7.24 -37.01
N GLY A 99 23.58 -7.60 -38.28
CA GLY A 99 24.51 -7.02 -39.23
C GLY A 99 23.89 -6.81 -40.60
N ILE A 100 24.72 -6.38 -41.55
CA ILE A 100 24.33 -6.19 -42.95
C ILE A 100 25.35 -6.92 -43.82
N LYS A 101 24.86 -7.71 -44.78
CA LYS A 101 25.69 -8.44 -45.76
C LYS A 101 25.14 -8.24 -47.17
N ARG A 102 26.04 -8.07 -48.14
CA ARG A 102 25.68 -8.01 -49.56
C ARG A 102 25.39 -9.43 -50.06
N ASN A 103 24.20 -9.63 -50.64
CA ASN A 103 23.89 -10.86 -51.35
C ASN A 103 24.68 -10.89 -52.67
N PRO A 104 25.50 -11.93 -52.95
CA PRO A 104 26.26 -12.01 -54.19
C PRO A 104 25.38 -12.15 -55.44
N ASP A 105 24.16 -12.69 -55.32
CA ASP A 105 23.31 -13.04 -56.46
C ASP A 105 22.64 -11.82 -57.11
N ASP A 106 22.13 -10.90 -56.30
CA ASP A 106 21.44 -9.67 -56.76
C ASP A 106 22.24 -8.39 -56.49
N GLY A 107 23.26 -8.48 -55.63
CA GLY A 107 24.10 -7.36 -55.26
C GLY A 107 23.54 -6.37 -54.25
N ASN A 108 22.37 -6.64 -53.69
CA ASN A 108 21.71 -5.82 -52.67
C ASN A 108 22.19 -6.17 -51.27
N TYR A 109 21.90 -5.29 -50.31
CA TYR A 109 22.28 -5.47 -48.91
C TYR A 109 21.08 -5.91 -48.08
N TYR A 110 21.27 -6.93 -47.25
CA TYR A 110 20.22 -7.53 -46.42
C TYR A 110 20.65 -7.61 -44.97
N TRP A 111 19.67 -7.55 -44.07
CA TRP A 111 19.90 -7.76 -42.65
C TRP A 111 20.33 -9.20 -42.38
N THR A 112 21.31 -9.37 -41.50
CA THR A 112 21.77 -10.67 -41.05
C THR A 112 21.73 -10.79 -39.53
N ILE A 113 21.64 -12.02 -39.05
CA ILE A 113 21.68 -12.38 -37.63
C ILE A 113 22.73 -13.45 -37.39
N GLN A 114 23.48 -13.30 -36.30
CA GLN A 114 24.51 -14.24 -35.86
C GLN A 114 24.33 -14.55 -34.38
N TYR A 115 24.27 -15.83 -34.03
CA TYR A 115 24.19 -16.28 -32.64
C TYR A 115 25.53 -16.88 -32.20
N GLY A 116 26.14 -16.29 -31.17
CA GLY A 116 27.44 -16.73 -30.65
C GLY A 116 28.53 -16.70 -31.73
N ASN A 117 29.26 -17.81 -31.89
CA ASN A 117 30.32 -17.98 -32.90
C ASN A 117 29.83 -18.64 -34.21
N SER A 118 28.51 -18.72 -34.42
CA SER A 118 27.93 -19.32 -35.63
C SER A 118 28.18 -18.44 -36.85
N GLU A 119 28.03 -18.99 -38.06
CA GLU A 119 28.03 -18.18 -39.28
C GLU A 119 26.83 -17.20 -39.29
N SER A 120 27.03 -16.04 -39.90
CA SER A 120 25.98 -15.04 -40.07
C SER A 120 24.96 -15.50 -41.10
N GLN A 121 23.68 -15.50 -40.74
CA GLN A 121 22.55 -15.90 -41.59
C GLN A 121 21.72 -14.69 -42.02
N TYR A 122 21.12 -14.71 -43.21
CA TYR A 122 20.18 -13.67 -43.62
C TYR A 122 18.89 -13.77 -42.80
N ILE A 123 18.35 -12.62 -42.39
CA ILE A 123 17.02 -12.56 -41.80
C ILE A 123 16.01 -12.72 -42.92
N ILE A 124 15.12 -13.70 -42.75
CA ILE A 124 14.06 -14.03 -43.71
C ILE A 124 12.71 -13.63 -43.09
N ASN A 125 11.87 -12.95 -43.86
CA ASN A 125 10.52 -12.59 -43.44
C ASN A 125 9.56 -13.81 -43.52
N GLU A 126 8.29 -13.63 -43.15
CA GLU A 126 7.29 -14.70 -43.20
C GLU A 126 7.01 -15.22 -44.62
N ALA A 127 7.29 -14.42 -45.66
CA ALA A 127 7.11 -14.79 -47.06
C ALA A 127 8.27 -15.62 -47.63
N GLY A 128 9.38 -15.75 -46.90
CA GLY A 128 10.58 -16.43 -47.38
C GLY A 128 11.60 -15.49 -48.05
N ASP A 129 11.37 -14.18 -48.07
CA ASP A 129 12.27 -13.20 -48.66
C ASP A 129 13.28 -12.65 -47.65
N MET A 130 14.48 -12.36 -48.14
CA MET A 130 15.49 -11.67 -47.33
C MET A 130 15.04 -10.23 -47.01
N VAL A 131 15.23 -9.81 -45.76
CA VAL A 131 14.84 -8.45 -45.31
C VAL A 131 15.88 -7.43 -45.80
N SER A 132 15.47 -6.52 -46.69
CA SER A 132 16.33 -5.47 -47.23
C SER A 132 16.89 -4.57 -46.11
N ALA A 133 18.20 -4.32 -46.14
CA ALA A 133 18.87 -3.36 -45.27
C ALA A 133 18.82 -1.92 -45.81
N VAL A 134 18.27 -1.75 -47.00
CA VAL A 134 18.08 -0.44 -47.65
C VAL A 134 16.57 -0.23 -47.81
N GLY A 135 16.08 0.89 -47.26
CA GLY A 135 14.70 1.35 -47.44
C GLY A 135 14.54 2.22 -48.69
#